data_AF-A0A090IJE7-F1
#
_entry.id   AF-A0A090IJE7-F1
#
_cell.length_a   1.000
_cell.length_b   1.000
_cell.length_c   1.000
_cell.angle_alpha   90.00
_cell.angle_beta   90.00
_cell.angle_gamma   90.00
#
_symmetry.space_group_name_H-M   'P 1'
#
loop_
_entity.id
_entity.type
_entity.pdbx_description
1 polymer ?
#
loop_
_entity_poly.entity_id
_entity_poly.type
_entity_poly.pdbx_seq_one_letter_code
_entity_poly.pdbx_strand_id
1 'polypeptide(L)' 'MKQFSHRTVVCPHCGQFITADIDASNGSQDFYDECSACCNSIHFKLLHDQAHEKFELFIDADDEQIF' A
#
# COMPACT_ATOMS: atom_id res chain seq x y z
N MET A 1 5.70 -0.90 20.89
CA MET A 1 4.26 -0.82 20.54
C MET A 1 4.20 -1.09 19.05
N LYS A 2 3.54 -2.18 18.65
CA LYS A 2 3.53 -2.67 17.27
C LYS A 2 2.52 -1.84 16.47
N GLN A 3 2.97 -1.00 15.53
CA GLN A 3 2.11 -0.11 14.74
C GLN A 3 1.65 -0.80 13.45
N PHE A 4 1.03 -1.97 13.60
CA PHE A 4 0.44 -2.71 12.49
C PHE A 4 -1.01 -2.27 12.35
N SER A 5 -1.37 -1.74 11.19
CA SER A 5 -2.72 -1.27 10.88
C SER A 5 -3.23 -1.97 9.63
N HIS A 6 -4.35 -2.68 9.74
CA HIS A 6 -5.01 -3.26 8.59
C HIS A 6 -5.92 -2.19 7.98
N ARG A 7 -5.77 -1.90 6.69
CA ARG A 7 -6.68 -1.00 5.97
C ARG A 7 -7.30 -1.71 4.80
N THR A 8 -8.61 -1.53 4.66
CA THR A 8 -9.32 -1.95 3.46
C THR A 8 -9.05 -0.92 2.38
N VAL A 9 -8.44 -1.36 1.29
CA VAL A 9 -8.14 -0.53 0.13
C VAL A 9 -8.81 -1.10 -1.10
N VAL A 10 -8.98 -0.27 -2.12
CA VAL A 10 -9.58 -0.70 -3.38
C VAL A 10 -8.44 -0.98 -4.36
N CYS A 11 -8.42 -2.18 -4.94
CA CYS A 11 -7.45 -2.57 -5.95
C CYS A 11 -7.58 -1.62 -7.16
N PRO A 12 -6.51 -0.92 -7.57
CA PRO A 12 -6.55 -0.02 -8.73
C PRO A 12 -6.75 -0.76 -10.07
N HIS A 13 -6.46 -2.07 -10.14
CA HIS A 13 -6.62 -2.87 -11.35
C HIS A 13 -8.06 -3.39 -11.56
N CYS A 14 -8.72 -3.85 -10.50
CA CYS A 14 -10.04 -4.52 -10.62
C CYS A 14 -11.17 -3.86 -9.82
N GLY A 15 -10.87 -2.89 -8.95
CA GLY A 15 -11.87 -2.22 -8.13
C GLY A 15 -12.41 -3.04 -6.96
N GLN A 16 -11.82 -4.20 -6.65
CA GLN A 16 -12.21 -5.00 -5.48
C GLN A 16 -11.60 -4.47 -4.19
N PHE A 17 -12.33 -4.67 -3.09
CA PHE A 17 -11.84 -4.36 -1.75
C PHE A 17 -10.87 -5.46 -1.30
N ILE A 18 -9.64 -5.07 -0.99
CA ILE A 18 -8.61 -5.95 -0.43
C ILE A 18 -8.18 -5.41 0.94
N THR A 19 -7.65 -6.29 1.78
CA THR A 19 -7.11 -5.91 3.09
C THR A 19 -5.60 -5.81 2.96
N ALA A 20 -5.06 -4.61 3.14
CA ALA A 20 -3.62 -4.38 3.14
C ALA A 20 -3.11 -4.25 4.58
N ASP A 21 -2.09 -5.03 4.89
CA ASP A 21 -1.36 -5.01 6.16
C ASP A 21 -0.28 -3.93 6.14
N ILE A 22 -0.57 -2.78 6.77
CA ILE A 22 0.38 -1.67 6.84
C ILE A 22 1.15 -1.77 8.15
N ASP A 23 2.42 -2.17 8.07
CA ASP A 23 3.36 -1.99 9.17
C ASP A 23 4.02 -0.62 9.06
N ALA A 24 3.80 0.23 10.07
CA ALA A 24 4.47 1.54 10.19
C ALA A 24 5.64 1.51 11.19
N SER A 25 6.00 0.33 11.69
CA SER A 25 7.05 0.17 12.71
C SER A 25 8.43 0.55 12.17
N ASN A 26 8.66 0.40 10.86
CA ASN A 26 9.91 0.71 10.18
C ASN A 26 9.95 2.08 9.49
N GLY A 27 8.93 2.94 9.69
CA GLY A 27 8.88 4.27 9.11
C GLY A 27 8.38 4.27 7.66
N SER A 28 9.15 4.88 6.75
CA SER A 28 8.80 4.93 5.32
C SER A 28 9.15 3.60 4.66
N GLN A 29 8.17 3.00 3.97
CA GLN A 29 8.29 1.65 3.42
C GLN A 29 7.57 1.56 2.07
N ASP A 30 8.16 0.83 1.14
CA ASP A 30 7.55 0.47 -0.13
C ASP A 30 7.50 -1.06 -0.23
N PHE A 31 6.33 -1.58 -0.61
CA PHE A 31 6.11 -3.00 -0.76
C PHE A 31 5.02 -3.29 -1.79
N TYR A 32 5.01 -4.51 -2.30
CA TYR A 32 4.04 -4.97 -3.28
C TYR A 32 3.17 -6.04 -2.64
N ASP A 33 1.87 -5.96 -2.89
CA ASP A 33 0.89 -6.94 -2.43
C ASP A 33 0.04 -7.41 -3.61
N GLU A 34 -0.31 -8.68 -3.63
CA GLU A 34 -1.05 -9.28 -4.74
C GLU A 34 -2.57 -9.26 -4.49
N CYS A 35 -3.33 -8.77 -5.45
CA CYS A 35 -4.78 -8.80 -5.33
C CYS A 35 -5.30 -10.24 -5.40
N SER A 36 -5.98 -10.73 -4.35
CA SER A 36 -6.59 -12.07 -4.38
C SER A 36 -7.73 -12.21 -5.40
N ALA A 37 -8.26 -11.12 -5.94
CA ALA A 37 -9.33 -11.15 -6.93
C ALA A 37 -8.83 -11.19 -8.38
N CYS A 38 -7.80 -10.40 -8.71
CA CYS A 38 -7.30 -10.29 -10.08
C CYS A 38 -5.85 -10.75 -10.26
N CYS A 39 -5.18 -11.21 -9.20
CA CYS A 39 -3.77 -11.63 -9.19
C CYS A 39 -2.82 -10.60 -9.80
N ASN A 40 -3.14 -9.30 -9.70
CA ASN A 40 -2.23 -8.23 -10.11
C ASN A 40 -1.47 -7.69 -8.90
N SER A 41 -0.22 -7.29 -9.14
CA SER A 41 0.63 -6.64 -8.15
C SER A 41 0.18 -5.21 -7.91
N ILE A 42 -0.14 -4.89 -6.66
CA ILE A 42 -0.48 -3.55 -6.22
C ILE A 42 0.71 -3.00 -5.45
N HIS A 43 1.15 -1.82 -5.81
CA HIS A 43 2.26 -1.14 -5.16
C HIS A 43 1.75 -0.27 -4.01
N PHE A 44 2.25 -0.53 -2.82
CA PHE A 44 1.98 0.23 -1.61
C PHE A 44 3.22 1.01 -1.20
N LYS A 45 3.06 2.33 -1.06
CA LYS A 45 4.10 3.23 -0.58
C LYS A 45 3.62 3.97 0.66
N LEU A 46 4.24 3.66 1.78
CA LEU A 46 4.08 4.33 3.06
C LEU A 46 5.18 5.38 3.22
N LEU A 47 4.78 6.65 3.34
CA LEU A 47 5.66 7.76 3.67
C LEU A 47 5.43 8.17 5.11
N HIS A 48 6.51 8.20 5.91
CA HIS A 48 6.47 8.74 7.26
C HIS A 48 6.98 10.18 7.25
N ASP A 49 6.07 11.13 7.43
CA ASP A 49 6.40 12.53 7.66
C ASP A 49 6.74 12.70 9.15
N GLN A 50 8.03 12.77 9.44
CA GLN A 50 8.54 13.01 10.79
C GLN A 50 8.29 14.44 11.29
N ALA A 51 8.11 15.41 10.40
CA ALA A 51 7.92 16.81 10.77
C ALA A 51 6.50 17.07 11.31
N HIS A 52 5.51 16.32 10.82
CA HIS A 52 4.11 16.42 11.20
C HIS A 52 3.60 15.18 11.96
N GLU A 53 4.46 14.20 12.24
CA GLU A 53 4.13 12.92 12.87
C GLU A 53 2.96 12.20 12.16
N LYS A 54 3.00 12.19 10.82
CA LYS A 54 1.93 11.64 9.96
C LYS A 54 2.45 10.56 9.04
N PHE A 55 1.56 9.62 8.71
CA PHE A 55 1.83 8.58 7.73
C PHE A 55 0.89 8.74 6.53
N GLU A 56 1.47 8.83 5.34
CA GLU A 56 0.74 8.90 4.09
C GLU A 56 0.91 7.58 3.34
N LEU A 57 -0.20 7.00 2.90
CA LEU A 57 -0.20 5.74 2.15
C LEU A 57 -0.63 6.04 0.71
N PHE A 58 0.24 5.69 -0.23
CA PHE A 58 0.00 5.76 -1.66
C PHE A 58 -0.18 4.34 -2.19
N ILE A 59 -1.14 4.19 -3.08
CA ILE A 59 -1.51 2.91 -3.68
C ILE A 59 -1.51 3.14 -5.17
N ASP A 60 -0.69 2.37 -5.87
CA ASP A 60 -0.53 2.49 -7.31
C ASP A 60 -0.68 1.11 -7.95
N ALA A 61 -1.28 1.09 -9.14
CA ALA A 61 -1.18 -0.05 -10.03
C ALA A 61 0.18 0.12 -10.70
N ASP A 62 1.16 -0.71 -10.38
CA ASP A 62 2.49 -0.68 -11.00
C ASP A 62 2.35 -1.04 -12.49
N ASP A 63 1.89 -0.05 -13.25
CA ASP A 63 1.64 -0.10 -14.67
C ASP A 63 2.91 0.45 -15.30
N GLU A 64 3.96 -0.38 -15.33
CA GLU A 64 5.13 -0.18 -16.19
C GLU A 64 4.67 -0.23 -17.66
N GLN A 65 3.97 0.80 -18.12
CA GLN A 65 3.79 1.10 -19.54
C GLN A 65 5.07 1.80 -20.02
N ILE A 66 6.15 1.03 -20.14
CA ILE A 66 7.30 1.46 -20.95
C ILE A 66 7.02 1.01 -22.38
N PHE A 67 6.61 1.98 -23.21
CA PHE A 67 6.48 1.88 -24.67
C PHE A 67 7.80 1.55 -25.37
#